data_AF-A0A969N1P3-F1
#
_entry.id   AF-A0A969N1P3-F1
#
_cell.length_a   1.000
_cell.length_b   1.000
_cell.length_c   1.000
_cell.angle_alpha   90.00
_cell.angle_beta   90.00
_cell.angle_gamma   90.00
#
_symmetry.space_group_name_H-M   'P 1'
#
loop_
_entity.id
_entity.type
_entity.pdbx_description
1 polymer ?
#
loop_
_entity_poly.entity_id
_entity_poly.type
_entity_poly.pdbx_seq_one_letter_code
_entity_poly.pdbx_strand_id
1 'polypeptide(L)' 'MKWYSQWVGEWNELHGDYRWQKLPSGDHSALGDCRATLTIIQEMAASYSPIDPAQTFEPTNL' A
#
# COMPACT_ATOMS: atom_id res chain seq x y z
N MET A 1 9.72 -2.47 0.81
CA MET A 1 8.66 -3.49 0.90
C MET A 1 7.83 -3.44 -0.38
N LYS A 2 7.75 -4.52 -1.19
CA LYS A 2 7.09 -4.48 -2.51
C LYS A 2 5.58 -4.20 -2.43
N TRP A 3 4.88 -4.81 -1.47
CA TRP A 3 3.45 -4.57 -1.25
C TRP A 3 3.13 -3.13 -0.89
N TYR A 4 3.97 -2.50 -0.07
CA TYR A 4 3.82 -1.09 0.28
C TYR A 4 3.98 -0.17 -0.95
N SER A 5 5.00 -0.42 -1.79
CA SER A 5 5.16 0.31 -3.06
C SER A 5 3.95 0.18 -3.99
N GLN A 6 3.34 -1.02 -4.06
CA GLN A 6 2.12 -1.24 -4.83
C GLN A 6 0.90 -0.52 -4.21
N TRP A 7 0.78 -0.54 -2.88
CA TRP A 7 -0.30 0.16 -2.16
C TRP A 7 -0.23 1.68 -2.32
N VAL A 8 0.98 2.26 -2.32
CA VAL A 8 1.17 3.68 -2.64
C VAL A 8 0.88 3.98 -4.11
N GLY A 9 1.16 3.04 -5.02
CA GLY A 9 0.71 3.11 -6.42
C GLY A 9 1.58 3.97 -7.34
N GLU A 10 2.77 4.41 -6.92
CA GLU A 10 3.67 5.18 -7.77
C GLU A 10 4.35 4.28 -8.81
N TRP A 11 3.86 4.32 -10.04
CA TRP A 11 4.44 3.58 -11.17
C TRP A 11 5.67 4.28 -11.76
N ASN A 12 6.71 3.53 -12.10
CA ASN A 12 7.88 4.02 -12.79
C ASN A 12 7.96 3.41 -14.21
N GLU A 13 7.56 4.18 -15.22
CA GLU A 13 7.53 3.72 -16.62
C GLU A 13 8.90 3.31 -17.17
N LEU A 14 9.99 3.93 -16.70
CA LEU A 14 11.35 3.61 -17.16
C LEU A 14 11.82 2.23 -16.69
N HIS A 15 11.34 1.78 -15.53
CA HIS A 15 11.74 0.52 -14.92
C HIS A 15 10.67 -0.56 -15.05
N GLY A 16 9.47 -0.20 -15.49
CA GLY A 16 8.33 -1.12 -15.61
C GLY A 16 7.90 -1.73 -14.28
N ASP A 17 8.09 -1.02 -13.17
CA ASP A 17 7.72 -1.48 -11.82
C ASP A 17 7.31 -0.29 -10.93
N TYR A 18 6.75 -0.59 -9.76
CA TYR A 18 6.44 0.41 -8.75
C TYR A 18 7.70 0.98 -8.11
N ARG A 19 7.72 2.30 -7.91
CA ARG A 19 8.81 3.00 -7.25
C ARG A 19 8.97 2.50 -5.82
N TRP A 20 10.21 2.20 -5.44
CA TRP A 20 10.52 1.77 -4.09
C TRP A 20 10.23 2.90 -3.08
N GLN A 21 9.35 2.62 -2.12
CA GLN A 21 8.97 3.55 -1.08
C GLN A 21 9.78 3.30 0.18
N LYS A 22 10.29 4.38 0.79
CA LYS A 22 11.00 4.31 2.07
C LYS A 22 10.00 4.05 3.19
N LEU A 23 10.42 3.29 4.20
CA LEU A 23 9.62 3.16 5.42
C LEU A 23 9.57 4.54 6.11
N PRO A 24 8.39 4.99 6.56
CA PRO A 24 8.22 6.32 7.16
C PRO A 24 8.90 6.42 8.54
N SER A 25 9.15 5.29 9.19
CA SER A 25 9.93 5.18 10.42
C SER A 25 10.88 3.99 10.34
N GLY A 26 11.99 4.07 11.06
CA GLY A 26 13.04 3.05 11.08
C GLY A 26 14.25 3.67 11.75
N ASP A 27 14.56 3.25 12.97
CA ASP A 27 15.71 3.75 13.73
C ASP A 27 17.03 3.08 13.31
N HIS A 28 17.06 2.52 12.09
CA HIS A 28 18.12 1.68 11.54
C HIS A 28 18.46 0.45 12.40
N SER A 29 17.61 0.12 13.38
CA SER A 29 17.66 -1.16 14.09
C SER A 29 16.67 -2.14 13.46
N ALA A 30 17.00 -3.43 13.53
CA ALA A 30 16.08 -4.48 13.09
C ALA A 30 14.72 -4.41 13.82
N LEU A 31 14.71 -3.98 15.09
CA LEU A 31 13.48 -3.81 15.86
C LEU A 31 12.63 -2.66 15.32
N GLY A 32 13.25 -1.52 15.00
CA GLY A 32 12.56 -0.37 14.43
C GLY A 32 12.00 -0.66 13.05
N ASP A 33 12.75 -1.34 12.20
CA ASP A 33 12.28 -1.75 10.88
C ASP A 33 11.10 -2.74 10.97
N CYS A 34 11.13 -3.67 11.93
CA CYS A 34 9.99 -4.56 12.19
C CYS A 34 8.75 -3.78 12.67
N ARG A 35 8.94 -2.82 13.59
CA ARG A 35 7.83 -1.98 14.09
C ARG A 35 7.24 -1.12 12.99
N ALA A 36 8.09 -0.49 12.18
CA ALA A 36 7.64 0.32 11.05
C ALA A 36 6.89 -0.51 10.00
N THR A 37 7.38 -1.71 9.70
CA THR A 37 6.69 -2.64 8.81
C THR A 37 5.32 -3.03 9.38
N LEU A 38 5.23 -3.29 10.68
CA LEU A 38 3.97 -3.61 11.35
C LEU A 38 2.97 -2.45 11.25
N THR A 39 3.40 -1.20 11.50
CA THR A 39 2.55 -0.02 11.36
C THR A 39 1.98 0.10 9.94
N ILE A 40 2.81 -0.06 8.90
CA ILE A 40 2.34 0.01 7.51
C ILE A 40 1.30 -1.08 7.23
N ILE A 41 1.52 -2.31 7.69
CA ILE A 41 0.56 -3.41 7.49
C ILE A 41 -0.78 -3.08 8.15
N GLN A 42 -0.76 -2.50 9.35
CA GLN A 42 -1.96 -2.06 10.05
C GLN A 42 -2.69 -0.94 9.29
N GLU A 43 -1.95 0.05 8.76
CA GLU A 43 -2.53 1.13 7.95
C GLU A 43 -3.16 0.60 6.65
N MET A 44 -2.48 -0.30 5.94
CA MET A 44 -3.03 -0.95 4.75
C MET A 44 -4.32 -1.71 5.08
N ALA A 45 -4.34 -2.45 6.17
CA ALA A 45 -5.52 -3.18 6.62
C ALA A 45 -6.67 -2.24 7.04
N ALA A 46 -6.36 -1.12 7.71
CA ALA A 46 -7.35 -0.12 8.10
C ALA A 46 -7.91 0.65 6.90
N SER A 47 -7.09 0.87 5.85
CA SER A 47 -7.53 1.49 4.60
C SER A 47 -8.46 0.60 3.78
N TYR A 48 -8.43 -0.71 4.03
CA TYR A 48 -9.34 -1.65 3.40
C TYR A 48 -10.74 -1.49 4.00
N SER A 49 -11.55 -0.64 3.38
CA SER A 49 -13.00 -0.71 3.58
C SER A 49 -13.51 -1.91 2.78
N PRO A 50 -14.19 -2.89 3.42
CA PRO A 50 -14.90 -3.90 2.65
C PRO A 50 -15.89 -3.16 1.74
N ILE A 51 -15.80 -3.43 0.44
CA ILE A 51 -16.82 -3.02 -0.52
C ILE A 51 -18.12 -3.64 0.00
N ASP A 52 -19.08 -2.80 0.38
CA ASP A 52 -20.43 -3.28 0.63
C ASP A 52 -20.90 -3.88 -0.71
N PRO A 53 -21.21 -5.19 -0.79
CA PRO A 53 -21.68 -5.79 -2.03
C PRO A 53 -22.98 -5.14 -2.55
N ALA A 54 -23.65 -4.29 -1.76
CA ALA A 54 -24.77 -3.47 -2.19
C ALA A 54 -24.38 -2.20 -2.98
N GLN A 55 -23.10 -1.80 -3.02
CA GLN A 55 -22.58 -0.69 -3.85
C GLN A 55 -21.96 -1.21 -5.15
N THR A 56 -22.66 -2.07 -5.90
CA THR A 56 -22.28 -2.37 -7.28
C THR A 56 -22.47 -1.11 -8.13
N PHE A 57 -21.37 -0.57 -8.65
CA PHE A 57 -21.37 0.46 -9.67
C PHE A 57 -22.22 -0.01 -10.85
N GLU A 58 -23.30 0.72 -11.13
CA GLU A 58 -24.07 0.58 -12.36
C GLU A 58 -23.10 0.68 -13.54
N PRO A 59 -23.08 -0.30 -14.47
CA PRO A 59 -22.25 -0.19 -15.66
C PRO A 59 -22.73 1.05 -16.42
N THR A 60 -21.87 2.07 -16.50
CA THR A 60 -22.13 3.22 -17.36
C THR A 60 -22.20 2.66 -18.78
N ASN A 61 -23.43 2.58 -19.32
CA ASN A 61 -23.67 2.21 -20.70
C ASN A 61 -22.86 3.14 -21.60
N LEU A 62 -22.13 2.52 -22.53
CA LEU A 62 -21.34 3.14 -23.60
C LEU A 62 -22.14 4.17 -24.40
#